data_AF-A0A1B0A8C2-F1
#
_entry.id   AF-A0A1B0A8C2-F1
#
_cell.length_a   1.000
_cell.length_b   1.000
_cell.length_c   1.000
_cell.angle_alpha   90.00
_cell.angle_beta   90.00
_cell.angle_gamma   90.00
#
_symmetry.space_group_name_H-M   'P 1'
#
loop_
_entity.id
_entity.type
_entity.pdbx_description
1 polymer ?
#
loop_
_entity_poly.entity_id
_entity_poly.type
_entity_poly.pdbx_seq_one_letter_code
_entity_poly.pdbx_strand_id
1 'polypeptide(L)'
;MSSPSNEVEHEIEIEPISNHTSTLIFLHGLGDSGHGWSSALERIQPPNMKIVCPNAPSQPVALNGGFRMPSWFDLKRLDMSGTEDEKSLKVAAKTIHALICKENEKGIPTTRIVLGGFSQGGALALYSGLTYAKPLAGIVALSSWLPLHQKFPAAKLNNNNIPIFQAHGDIDSVVHYKYGQESANVLQSFMQKVTFKTYHGLSHSGSDAEMNDLRYILAKWVLSRAPFIVEPLANHLSTFIFMHGLGDNGQCWSEVIGRIQPWGMKIVCPNAPKQRVTINGGFRMPSWFDFKRLDMSGTEDEKSLKAAAKTIHAMINKEIKDGIPSARIVLGGFSQGGALALYSGLTYTRPLAGIVILSSWLPLHQQFPEAKLNSDNIPIFQIHGDLDPIVCYEFAQQSACILLSFMKNVIFKSYCGLSHTGSDAIMDTIKHVITEWIQ
;
A
#
# COMPACT_ATOMS: atom_id res chain seq x y z
N MET A 1 -30.13 44.74 -11.50
CA MET A 1 -29.11 43.80 -11.98
C MET A 1 -28.16 43.53 -10.82
N SER A 2 -28.42 42.48 -10.07
CA SER A 2 -27.54 42.01 -8.99
C SER A 2 -26.41 41.18 -9.60
N SER A 3 -25.18 41.58 -9.30
CA SER A 3 -23.95 40.84 -9.60
C SER A 3 -24.04 39.41 -9.05
N PRO A 4 -23.62 38.37 -9.80
CA PRO A 4 -23.52 37.03 -9.24
C PRO A 4 -22.29 36.97 -8.34
N SER A 5 -22.51 36.57 -7.10
CA SER A 5 -21.49 36.22 -6.12
C SER A 5 -20.63 35.06 -6.66
N ASN A 6 -19.31 35.25 -6.67
CA ASN A 6 -18.34 34.16 -6.83
C ASN A 6 -18.30 33.35 -5.54
N GLU A 7 -19.29 32.49 -5.30
CA GLU A 7 -19.16 31.43 -4.29
C GLU A 7 -18.27 30.33 -4.89
N VAL A 8 -17.08 30.17 -4.31
CA VAL A 8 -16.19 29.05 -4.61
C VAL A 8 -16.85 27.82 -3.98
N GLU A 9 -17.50 26.97 -4.78
CA GLU A 9 -18.07 25.72 -4.28
C GLU A 9 -16.96 24.84 -3.69
N HIS A 10 -17.01 24.67 -2.36
CA HIS A 10 -16.02 23.94 -1.59
C HIS A 10 -15.91 22.46 -2.04
N GLU A 11 -14.68 21.96 -2.03
CA GLU A 11 -14.37 20.52 -2.17
C GLU A 11 -15.18 19.69 -1.16
N ILE A 12 -15.86 18.64 -1.62
CA ILE A 12 -16.61 17.73 -0.74
C ILE A 12 -15.63 16.70 -0.19
N GLU A 13 -15.51 16.63 1.14
CA GLU A 13 -14.70 15.64 1.84
C GLU A 13 -15.61 14.73 2.68
N ILE A 14 -15.47 13.42 2.50
CA ILE A 14 -16.10 12.40 3.35
C ILE A 14 -15.00 11.83 4.23
N GLU A 15 -15.12 12.08 5.53
CA GLU A 15 -14.16 11.62 6.52
C GLU A 15 -14.19 10.08 6.66
N PRO A 16 -13.04 9.44 6.95
CA PRO A 16 -13.01 8.01 7.19
C PRO A 16 -13.72 7.65 8.50
N ILE A 17 -14.34 6.47 8.54
CA ILE A 17 -15.03 5.92 9.72
C ILE A 17 -14.04 5.57 10.84
N SER A 18 -12.79 5.26 10.48
CA SER A 18 -11.68 4.89 11.38
C SER A 18 -10.42 5.68 11.01
N ASN A 19 -9.27 5.36 11.59
CA ASN A 19 -8.01 6.07 11.35
C ASN A 19 -7.74 6.30 9.85
N HIS A 20 -7.56 7.57 9.48
CA HIS A 20 -7.28 7.98 8.10
C HIS A 20 -5.94 7.41 7.65
N THR A 21 -5.97 6.42 6.75
CA THR A 21 -4.74 5.79 6.25
C THR A 21 -4.70 5.66 4.74
N SER A 22 -5.77 5.99 4.04
CA SER A 22 -5.85 6.05 2.58
C SER A 22 -6.79 7.15 2.12
N THR A 23 -6.63 7.63 0.89
CA THR A 23 -7.53 8.61 0.29
C THR A 23 -7.97 8.16 -1.10
N LEU A 24 -9.25 8.29 -1.43
CA LEU A 24 -9.76 8.30 -2.79
C LEU A 24 -10.01 9.75 -3.21
N ILE A 25 -9.35 10.21 -4.28
CA ILE A 25 -9.70 11.47 -4.94
C ILE A 25 -10.56 11.10 -6.15
N PHE A 26 -11.83 11.51 -6.17
CA PHE A 26 -12.78 11.12 -7.22
C PHE A 26 -13.28 12.34 -8.02
N LEU A 27 -13.06 12.33 -9.32
CA LEU A 27 -13.34 13.44 -10.24
C LEU A 27 -14.66 13.21 -10.98
N HIS A 28 -15.58 14.17 -10.88
CA HIS A 28 -16.90 14.10 -11.53
C HIS A 28 -16.82 14.32 -13.06
N GLY A 29 -17.91 14.01 -13.77
CA GLY A 29 -18.05 14.22 -15.21
C GLY A 29 -18.38 15.68 -15.58
N LEU A 30 -18.40 15.96 -16.89
CA LEU A 30 -18.75 17.29 -17.42
C LEU A 30 -20.15 17.73 -16.95
N GLY A 31 -20.28 18.94 -16.41
CA GLY A 31 -21.55 19.51 -15.98
C GLY A 31 -22.10 18.99 -14.65
N ASP A 32 -21.43 18.00 -14.04
CA ASP A 32 -21.74 17.48 -12.70
C ASP A 32 -20.94 18.26 -11.62
N SER A 33 -21.02 17.80 -10.37
CA SER A 33 -20.29 18.36 -9.21
C SER A 33 -19.68 17.25 -8.36
N GLY A 34 -18.79 17.61 -7.43
CA GLY A 34 -18.29 16.69 -6.42
C GLY A 34 -19.41 16.10 -5.55
N HIS A 35 -20.49 16.85 -5.32
CA HIS A 35 -21.65 16.38 -4.56
C HIS A 35 -22.37 15.22 -5.26
N GLY A 36 -22.48 15.25 -6.60
CA GLY A 36 -23.23 14.27 -7.40
C GLY A 36 -22.78 12.80 -7.20
N TRP A 37 -21.51 12.59 -6.88
CA TRP A 37 -20.95 11.26 -6.62
C TRP A 37 -20.76 10.93 -5.13
N SER A 38 -20.79 11.94 -4.26
CA SER A 38 -20.43 11.81 -2.84
C SER A 38 -21.25 10.72 -2.13
N SER A 39 -22.58 10.75 -2.22
CA SER A 39 -23.45 9.77 -1.56
C SER A 39 -23.28 8.34 -2.07
N ALA A 40 -22.94 8.17 -3.35
CA ALA A 40 -22.69 6.83 -3.91
C ALA A 40 -21.34 6.28 -3.43
N LEU A 41 -20.32 7.14 -3.34
CA LEU A 41 -18.99 6.78 -2.86
C LEU A 41 -18.97 6.53 -1.35
N GLU A 42 -19.72 7.29 -0.56
CA GLU A 42 -19.87 7.09 0.89
C GLU A 42 -20.37 5.68 1.23
N ARG A 43 -21.36 5.16 0.48
CA ARG A 43 -21.90 3.80 0.68
C ARG A 43 -20.87 2.68 0.49
N ILE A 44 -19.83 2.92 -0.30
CA ILE A 44 -18.81 1.93 -0.64
C ILE A 44 -17.45 2.21 0.02
N GLN A 45 -17.36 3.23 0.84
CA GLN A 45 -16.14 3.69 1.49
C GLN A 45 -15.53 2.59 2.38
N PRO A 46 -14.28 2.17 2.15
CA PRO A 46 -13.54 1.38 3.13
C PRO A 46 -13.38 2.17 4.44
N PRO A 47 -13.45 1.54 5.64
CA PRO A 47 -13.48 2.27 6.91
C PRO A 47 -12.33 3.25 7.15
N ASN A 48 -11.16 3.03 6.55
CA ASN A 48 -9.93 3.80 6.75
C ASN A 48 -9.60 4.73 5.56
N MET A 49 -10.55 4.92 4.64
CA MET A 49 -10.39 5.71 3.44
C MET A 49 -11.14 7.03 3.55
N LYS A 50 -10.44 8.16 3.44
CA LYS A 50 -11.07 9.46 3.17
C LYS A 50 -11.47 9.53 1.70
N ILE A 51 -12.60 10.15 1.37
CA ILE A 51 -12.97 10.45 -0.02
C ILE A 51 -12.95 11.97 -0.22
N VAL A 52 -12.27 12.42 -1.27
CA VAL A 52 -12.20 13.82 -1.69
C VAL A 52 -12.82 13.93 -3.07
N CYS A 53 -13.89 14.71 -3.18
CA CYS A 53 -14.62 15.00 -4.41
C CYS A 53 -14.47 16.49 -4.74
N PRO A 54 -13.39 16.88 -5.44
CA PRO A 54 -13.18 18.28 -5.81
C PRO A 54 -14.17 18.73 -6.90
N ASN A 55 -14.46 20.03 -6.93
CA ASN A 55 -15.26 20.64 -8.00
C ASN A 55 -14.35 21.15 -9.13
N ALA A 56 -14.77 20.91 -10.37
CA ALA A 56 -14.15 21.51 -11.54
C ALA A 56 -14.50 23.01 -11.63
N PRO A 57 -13.59 23.86 -12.15
CA PRO A 57 -13.92 25.27 -12.39
C PRO A 57 -15.02 25.40 -13.45
N SER A 58 -15.84 26.45 -13.32
CA SER A 58 -16.81 26.82 -14.36
C SER A 58 -16.11 27.49 -15.53
N GLN A 59 -16.12 26.85 -16.70
CA GLN A 59 -15.48 27.35 -17.91
C GLN A 59 -16.33 27.08 -19.17
N PRO A 60 -16.16 27.85 -20.26
CA PRO A 60 -16.81 27.58 -21.53
C PRO A 60 -16.39 26.21 -22.10
N VAL A 61 -17.34 25.47 -22.67
CA VAL A 61 -17.10 24.14 -23.24
C VAL A 61 -17.42 24.13 -24.73
N ALA A 62 -16.42 23.87 -25.58
CA ALA A 62 -16.57 23.94 -27.03
C ALA A 62 -17.59 22.92 -27.58
N LEU A 63 -17.63 21.72 -27.04
CA LEU A 63 -18.61 20.66 -27.36
C LEU A 63 -20.05 21.15 -27.17
N ASN A 64 -20.28 21.98 -26.17
CA ASN A 64 -21.58 22.54 -25.82
C ASN A 64 -21.71 23.97 -26.33
N GLY A 65 -21.14 24.30 -27.49
CA GLY A 65 -21.32 25.62 -28.12
C GLY A 65 -20.84 26.82 -27.28
N GLY A 66 -19.93 26.60 -26.32
CA GLY A 66 -19.39 27.64 -25.45
C GLY A 66 -20.19 27.90 -24.17
N PHE A 67 -21.23 27.11 -23.85
CA PHE A 67 -21.92 27.22 -22.57
C PHE A 67 -20.93 27.01 -21.40
N ARG A 68 -21.07 27.84 -20.36
CA ARG A 68 -20.25 27.76 -19.14
C ARG A 68 -20.86 26.73 -18.18
N MET A 69 -20.05 25.77 -17.76
CA MET A 69 -20.41 24.73 -16.80
C MET A 69 -19.15 24.17 -16.12
N PRO A 70 -19.29 23.44 -15.00
CA PRO A 70 -18.17 22.74 -14.39
C PRO A 70 -17.50 21.79 -15.40
N SER A 71 -16.23 22.03 -15.69
CA SER A 71 -15.46 21.25 -16.65
C SER A 71 -14.00 21.22 -16.24
N TRP A 72 -13.34 20.08 -16.34
CA TRP A 72 -11.93 19.95 -15.97
C TRP A 72 -10.98 20.51 -17.04
N PHE A 73 -11.28 20.25 -18.30
CA PHE A 73 -10.52 20.68 -19.47
C PHE A 73 -11.45 20.86 -20.66
N ASP A 74 -11.09 21.66 -21.66
CA ASP A 74 -12.01 21.90 -22.78
C ASP A 74 -12.13 20.65 -23.67
N LEU A 75 -13.36 20.36 -24.07
CA LEU A 75 -13.72 19.26 -24.97
C LEU A 75 -14.25 19.85 -26.25
N LYS A 76 -13.57 19.62 -27.38
CA LYS A 76 -14.06 20.03 -28.70
C LYS A 76 -14.97 18.99 -29.32
N ARG A 77 -14.63 17.72 -29.11
CA ARG A 77 -15.34 16.53 -29.60
C ARG A 77 -15.17 15.42 -28.58
N LEU A 78 -16.15 14.52 -28.52
CA LEU A 78 -16.06 13.25 -27.80
C LEU A 78 -15.80 12.15 -28.81
N ASP A 79 -14.54 12.04 -29.24
CA ASP A 79 -14.06 10.97 -30.11
C ASP A 79 -12.60 10.62 -29.79
N MET A 80 -12.10 9.54 -30.39
CA MET A 80 -10.71 9.10 -30.23
C MET A 80 -9.77 9.74 -31.28
N SER A 81 -10.12 10.91 -31.84
CA SER A 81 -9.27 11.59 -32.83
C SER A 81 -8.01 12.22 -32.23
N GLY A 82 -7.93 12.33 -30.89
CA GLY A 82 -6.79 12.93 -30.20
C GLY A 82 -6.76 14.46 -30.27
N THR A 83 -7.92 15.10 -30.49
CA THR A 83 -8.06 16.55 -30.65
C THR A 83 -8.33 17.29 -29.34
N GLU A 84 -8.09 16.66 -28.20
CA GLU A 84 -8.26 17.29 -26.89
C GLU A 84 -7.32 18.48 -26.71
N ASP A 85 -7.75 19.47 -25.92
CA ASP A 85 -6.88 20.57 -25.55
C ASP A 85 -5.83 20.12 -24.51
N GLU A 86 -4.68 19.69 -25.03
CA GLU A 86 -3.54 19.28 -24.22
C GLU A 86 -3.11 20.34 -23.20
N LYS A 87 -3.27 21.64 -23.49
CA LYS A 87 -2.86 22.69 -22.56
C LYS A 87 -3.78 22.71 -21.34
N SER A 88 -5.10 22.74 -21.53
CA SER A 88 -6.05 22.71 -20.40
C SER A 88 -5.98 21.38 -19.65
N LEU A 89 -5.82 20.25 -20.34
CA LEU A 89 -5.63 18.95 -19.68
C LEU A 89 -4.40 18.92 -18.78
N LYS A 90 -3.25 19.47 -19.24
CA LYS A 90 -2.03 19.57 -18.40
C LYS A 90 -2.22 20.50 -17.21
N VAL A 91 -2.96 21.59 -17.35
CA VAL A 91 -3.28 22.48 -16.24
C VAL A 91 -4.15 21.76 -15.21
N ALA A 92 -5.20 21.07 -15.66
CA ALA A 92 -6.07 20.28 -14.79
C ALA A 92 -5.28 19.18 -14.05
N ALA A 93 -4.39 18.47 -14.77
CA ALA A 93 -3.54 17.44 -14.18
C ALA A 93 -2.63 17.98 -13.07
N LYS A 94 -2.07 19.19 -13.24
CA LYS A 94 -1.29 19.85 -12.18
C LYS A 94 -2.12 20.12 -10.93
N THR A 95 -3.38 20.53 -11.08
CA THR A 95 -4.30 20.71 -9.95
C THR A 95 -4.52 19.39 -9.21
N ILE A 96 -4.72 18.29 -9.95
CA ILE A 96 -4.87 16.96 -9.33
C ILE A 96 -3.57 16.50 -8.66
N HIS A 97 -2.41 16.75 -9.27
CA HIS A 97 -1.11 16.47 -8.64
C HIS A 97 -0.93 17.25 -7.34
N ALA A 98 -1.39 18.50 -7.27
CA ALA A 98 -1.36 19.29 -6.05
C ALA A 98 -2.28 18.70 -4.95
N LEU A 99 -3.45 18.18 -5.30
CA LEU A 99 -4.33 17.47 -4.34
C LEU A 99 -3.66 16.19 -3.81
N ILE A 100 -3.00 15.42 -4.68
CA ILE A 100 -2.22 14.24 -4.26
C ILE A 100 -1.10 14.66 -3.28
N CYS A 101 -0.39 15.76 -3.58
CA CYS A 101 0.65 16.28 -2.70
C CYS A 101 0.08 16.73 -1.34
N LYS A 102 -1.05 17.44 -1.30
CA LYS A 102 -1.75 17.88 -0.08
C LYS A 102 -2.08 16.69 0.83
N GLU A 103 -2.62 15.62 0.28
CA GLU A 103 -2.92 14.40 1.05
C GLU A 103 -1.64 13.66 1.51
N ASN A 104 -0.59 13.67 0.69
CA ASN A 104 0.70 13.11 1.08
C ASN A 104 1.40 13.91 2.19
N GLU A 105 1.25 15.24 2.20
CA GLU A 105 1.73 16.12 3.27
C GLU A 105 0.99 15.91 4.59
N LYS A 106 -0.31 15.56 4.52
CA LYS A 106 -1.11 15.10 5.67
C LYS A 106 -0.72 13.70 6.18
N GLY A 107 0.28 13.06 5.57
CA GLY A 107 0.83 11.79 6.04
C GLY A 107 0.28 10.54 5.36
N ILE A 108 -0.51 10.69 4.28
CA ILE A 108 -1.04 9.57 3.49
C ILE A 108 -0.06 9.23 2.35
N PRO A 109 0.69 8.12 2.40
CA PRO A 109 1.63 7.79 1.32
C PRO A 109 0.93 7.73 -0.03
N THR A 110 1.57 8.19 -1.12
CA THR A 110 0.95 8.14 -2.46
C THR A 110 0.52 6.73 -2.87
N THR A 111 1.20 5.69 -2.38
CA THR A 111 0.86 4.27 -2.56
C THR A 111 -0.42 3.82 -1.83
N ARG A 112 -1.07 4.73 -1.10
CA ARG A 112 -2.35 4.63 -0.39
C ARG A 112 -3.39 5.63 -0.92
N ILE A 113 -3.06 6.37 -1.99
CA ILE A 113 -3.98 7.30 -2.67
C ILE A 113 -4.48 6.65 -3.96
N VAL A 114 -5.79 6.52 -4.09
CA VAL A 114 -6.46 6.11 -5.33
C VAL A 114 -6.94 7.36 -6.04
N LEU A 115 -6.72 7.43 -7.35
CA LEU A 115 -7.29 8.48 -8.19
C LEU A 115 -8.40 7.87 -9.04
N GLY A 116 -9.61 8.41 -8.96
CA GLY A 116 -10.78 7.90 -9.64
C GLY A 116 -11.55 8.99 -10.37
N GLY A 117 -12.44 8.60 -11.27
CA GLY A 117 -13.42 9.54 -11.81
C GLY A 117 -14.36 8.91 -12.81
N PHE A 118 -15.38 9.70 -13.16
CA PHE A 118 -16.41 9.36 -14.14
C PHE A 118 -16.32 10.26 -15.37
N SER A 119 -16.51 9.70 -16.57
CA SER A 119 -16.52 10.45 -17.83
C SER A 119 -15.27 11.32 -17.99
N GLN A 120 -15.40 12.63 -18.20
CA GLN A 120 -14.28 13.57 -18.25
C GLN A 120 -13.36 13.50 -17.02
N GLY A 121 -13.91 13.28 -15.82
CA GLY A 121 -13.14 13.11 -14.60
C GLY A 121 -12.33 11.81 -14.60
N GLY A 122 -12.88 10.72 -15.16
CA GLY A 122 -12.15 9.46 -15.36
C GLY A 122 -10.97 9.64 -16.34
N ALA A 123 -11.16 10.46 -17.37
CA ALA A 123 -10.14 10.72 -18.37
C ALA A 123 -8.99 11.51 -17.76
N LEU A 124 -9.33 12.51 -16.93
CA LEU A 124 -8.35 13.25 -16.15
C LEU A 124 -7.66 12.38 -15.10
N ALA A 125 -8.37 11.43 -14.47
CA ALA A 125 -7.79 10.49 -13.52
C ALA A 125 -6.73 9.59 -14.16
N LEU A 126 -7.02 9.02 -15.35
CA LEU A 126 -6.06 8.24 -16.14
C LEU A 126 -4.82 9.08 -16.50
N TYR A 127 -5.03 10.24 -17.11
CA TYR A 127 -3.94 11.10 -17.53
C TYR A 127 -3.06 11.54 -16.36
N SER A 128 -3.68 12.05 -15.29
CA SER A 128 -2.98 12.56 -14.11
C SER A 128 -2.24 11.44 -13.39
N GLY A 129 -2.84 10.26 -13.23
CA GLY A 129 -2.18 9.13 -12.57
C GLY A 129 -0.97 8.58 -13.34
N LEU A 130 -1.06 8.51 -14.67
CA LEU A 130 0.04 8.05 -15.54
C LEU A 130 1.18 9.07 -15.67
N THR A 131 0.86 10.36 -15.59
CA THR A 131 1.82 11.48 -15.66
C THR A 131 2.31 11.94 -14.29
N TYR A 132 1.84 11.34 -13.18
CA TYR A 132 2.39 11.60 -11.85
C TYR A 132 3.65 10.75 -11.62
N ALA A 133 4.72 11.36 -11.10
CA ALA A 133 6.02 10.69 -10.99
C ALA A 133 6.10 9.62 -9.89
N LYS A 134 5.22 9.66 -8.88
CA LYS A 134 5.22 8.72 -7.75
C LYS A 134 4.11 7.67 -7.89
N PRO A 135 4.32 6.42 -7.43
CA PRO A 135 3.30 5.38 -7.53
C PRO A 135 2.04 5.71 -6.73
N LEU A 136 0.88 5.38 -7.30
CA LEU A 136 -0.44 5.46 -6.67
C LEU A 136 -0.92 4.08 -6.20
N ALA A 137 -1.94 4.06 -5.33
CA ALA A 137 -2.61 2.82 -4.90
C ALA A 137 -3.34 2.13 -6.07
N GLY A 138 -3.95 2.94 -6.93
CA GLY A 138 -4.61 2.51 -8.16
C GLY A 138 -5.28 3.67 -8.89
N ILE A 139 -5.79 3.41 -10.09
CA ILE A 139 -6.55 4.37 -10.90
C ILE A 139 -7.90 3.77 -11.26
N VAL A 140 -8.98 4.52 -11.09
CA VAL A 140 -10.35 4.15 -11.47
C VAL A 140 -10.83 5.06 -12.59
N ALA A 141 -11.40 4.49 -13.65
CA ALA A 141 -11.99 5.24 -14.75
C ALA A 141 -13.34 4.64 -15.13
N LEU A 142 -14.43 5.32 -14.80
CA LEU A 142 -15.80 4.89 -15.07
C LEU A 142 -16.33 5.63 -16.30
N SER A 143 -16.86 4.90 -17.28
CA SER A 143 -17.45 5.41 -18.53
C SER A 143 -16.60 6.49 -19.20
N SER A 144 -15.32 6.17 -19.44
CA SER A 144 -14.27 7.15 -19.75
C SER A 144 -13.28 6.65 -20.81
N TRP A 145 -12.40 7.53 -21.27
CA TRP A 145 -11.32 7.27 -22.22
C TRP A 145 -9.95 7.74 -21.72
N LEU A 146 -8.86 7.28 -22.34
CA LEU A 146 -7.50 7.79 -22.12
C LEU A 146 -7.26 8.99 -23.07
N PRO A 147 -7.16 10.23 -22.56
CA PRO A 147 -6.94 11.39 -23.41
C PRO A 147 -5.50 11.41 -23.91
N LEU A 148 -5.28 11.95 -25.11
CA LEU A 148 -3.96 12.00 -25.77
C LEU A 148 -3.29 10.63 -25.85
N HIS A 149 -4.06 9.55 -26.00
CA HIS A 149 -3.59 8.15 -26.00
C HIS A 149 -2.39 7.91 -26.96
N GLN A 150 -2.32 8.63 -28.08
CA GLN A 150 -1.22 8.57 -29.05
C GLN A 150 0.15 8.97 -28.48
N LYS A 151 0.18 9.72 -27.38
CA LYS A 151 1.42 10.12 -26.69
C LYS A 151 1.89 9.10 -25.65
N PHE A 152 1.08 8.08 -25.36
CA PHE A 152 1.47 7.01 -24.45
C PHE A 152 2.09 5.85 -25.25
N PRO A 153 3.15 5.20 -24.71
CA PRO A 153 3.66 5.33 -23.35
C PRO A 153 4.68 6.46 -23.12
N ALA A 154 5.09 7.22 -24.15
CA ALA A 154 6.18 8.20 -24.04
C ALA A 154 5.92 9.32 -23.00
N ALA A 155 4.68 9.76 -22.84
CA ALA A 155 4.29 10.78 -21.85
C ALA A 155 4.19 10.24 -20.40
N LYS A 156 4.28 8.93 -20.19
CA LYS A 156 4.12 8.30 -18.88
C LYS A 156 5.34 8.55 -18.00
N LEU A 157 5.12 9.04 -16.79
CA LEU A 157 6.17 9.23 -15.79
C LEU A 157 6.16 8.15 -14.69
N ASN A 158 5.02 7.48 -14.52
CA ASN A 158 4.85 6.47 -13.48
C ASN A 158 5.28 5.06 -13.90
N ASN A 159 5.39 4.15 -12.94
CA ASN A 159 5.74 2.75 -13.23
C ASN A 159 4.59 1.98 -13.91
N ASN A 160 4.88 0.80 -14.45
CA ASN A 160 3.88 -0.02 -15.18
C ASN A 160 2.99 -0.85 -14.24
N ASN A 161 3.14 -0.72 -12.91
CA ASN A 161 2.58 -1.64 -11.92
C ASN A 161 1.35 -1.10 -11.18
N ILE A 162 0.97 0.16 -11.43
CA ILE A 162 -0.25 0.73 -10.87
C ILE A 162 -1.44 -0.06 -11.40
N PRO A 163 -2.30 -0.61 -10.53
CA PRO A 163 -3.51 -1.25 -10.97
C PRO A 163 -4.50 -0.20 -11.50
N ILE A 164 -5.07 -0.46 -12.67
CA ILE A 164 -6.09 0.35 -13.32
C ILE A 164 -7.36 -0.49 -13.42
N PHE A 165 -8.46 0.06 -12.90
CA PHE A 165 -9.80 -0.47 -13.10
C PHE A 165 -10.56 0.50 -13.99
N GLN A 166 -10.85 0.05 -15.20
CA GLN A 166 -11.68 0.76 -16.14
C GLN A 166 -13.00 0.01 -16.28
N ALA A 167 -14.10 0.74 -16.24
CA ALA A 167 -15.45 0.20 -16.27
C ALA A 167 -16.30 0.99 -17.26
N HIS A 168 -17.22 0.31 -17.95
CA HIS A 168 -18.03 0.95 -18.97
C HIS A 168 -19.36 0.22 -19.18
N GLY A 169 -20.41 0.98 -19.44
CA GLY A 169 -21.69 0.46 -19.91
C GLY A 169 -21.68 0.16 -21.42
N ASP A 170 -22.26 -0.97 -21.85
CA ASP A 170 -22.25 -1.36 -23.27
C ASP A 170 -23.29 -0.61 -24.13
N ILE A 171 -24.21 0.13 -23.52
CA ILE A 171 -25.18 0.99 -24.21
C ILE A 171 -24.94 2.49 -23.93
N ASP A 172 -23.75 2.86 -23.48
CA ASP A 172 -23.36 4.26 -23.31
C ASP A 172 -23.31 4.99 -24.67
N SER A 173 -24.23 5.94 -24.87
CA SER A 173 -24.35 6.75 -26.08
C SER A 173 -23.67 8.12 -25.99
N VAL A 174 -23.06 8.46 -24.85
CA VAL A 174 -22.38 9.76 -24.62
C VAL A 174 -20.88 9.57 -24.79
N VAL A 175 -20.30 8.69 -23.98
CA VAL A 175 -18.94 8.20 -24.16
C VAL A 175 -19.08 6.79 -24.70
N HIS A 176 -19.12 6.67 -26.03
CA HIS A 176 -19.36 5.38 -26.68
C HIS A 176 -18.49 4.27 -26.09
N TYR A 177 -19.10 3.11 -25.79
CA TYR A 177 -18.43 1.93 -25.23
C TYR A 177 -17.10 1.58 -25.94
N LYS A 178 -17.08 1.75 -27.28
CA LYS A 178 -15.89 1.62 -28.12
C LYS A 178 -14.69 2.43 -27.60
N TYR A 179 -14.89 3.66 -27.14
CA TYR A 179 -13.81 4.52 -26.64
C TYR A 179 -13.21 3.98 -25.35
N GLY A 180 -14.05 3.38 -24.50
CA GLY A 180 -13.61 2.62 -23.33
C GLY A 180 -12.73 1.44 -23.72
N GLN A 181 -13.18 0.63 -24.69
CA GLN A 181 -12.44 -0.52 -25.20
C GLN A 181 -11.09 -0.13 -25.82
N GLU A 182 -11.06 0.90 -26.68
CA GLU A 182 -9.82 1.38 -27.29
C GLU A 182 -8.84 1.92 -26.25
N SER A 183 -9.34 2.64 -25.25
CA SER A 183 -8.51 3.12 -24.13
C SER A 183 -7.92 1.97 -23.33
N ALA A 184 -8.73 0.93 -23.03
CA ALA A 184 -8.26 -0.25 -22.33
C ALA A 184 -7.17 -1.00 -23.13
N ASN A 185 -7.35 -1.15 -24.44
CA ASN A 185 -6.37 -1.77 -25.32
C ASN A 185 -5.04 -1.01 -25.32
N VAL A 186 -5.09 0.33 -25.41
CA VAL A 186 -3.89 1.17 -25.33
C VAL A 186 -3.21 1.01 -23.98
N LEU A 187 -3.96 1.07 -22.87
CA LEU A 187 -3.42 0.89 -21.53
C LEU A 187 -2.77 -0.49 -21.35
N GLN A 188 -3.41 -1.55 -21.83
CA GLN A 188 -2.91 -2.93 -21.77
C GLN A 188 -1.62 -3.13 -22.56
N SER A 189 -1.34 -2.29 -23.57
CA SER A 189 -0.08 -2.38 -24.32
C SER A 189 1.16 -2.00 -23.51
N PHE A 190 1.01 -1.23 -22.41
CA PHE A 190 2.16 -0.75 -21.62
C PHE A 190 2.02 -0.85 -20.10
N MET A 191 0.82 -1.14 -19.57
CA MET A 191 0.57 -1.34 -18.14
C MET A 191 0.38 -2.82 -17.80
N GLN A 192 0.91 -3.27 -16.66
CA GLN A 192 0.87 -4.68 -16.28
C GLN A 192 -0.44 -5.13 -15.63
N LYS A 193 -1.27 -4.19 -15.17
CA LYS A 193 -2.43 -4.47 -14.32
C LYS A 193 -3.63 -3.62 -14.73
N VAL A 194 -4.18 -3.89 -15.90
CA VAL A 194 -5.40 -3.22 -16.40
C VAL A 194 -6.55 -4.20 -16.38
N THR A 195 -7.63 -3.84 -15.70
CA THR A 195 -8.92 -4.55 -15.78
C THR A 195 -9.88 -3.65 -16.52
N PHE A 196 -10.52 -4.18 -17.57
CA PHE A 196 -11.64 -3.55 -18.24
C PHE A 196 -12.89 -4.38 -17.96
N LYS A 197 -13.92 -3.77 -17.36
CA LYS A 197 -15.16 -4.46 -17.00
C LYS A 197 -16.36 -3.80 -17.68
N THR A 198 -17.17 -4.62 -18.32
CA THR A 198 -18.40 -4.19 -19.01
C THR A 198 -19.62 -4.45 -18.15
N TYR A 199 -20.54 -3.49 -18.10
CA TYR A 199 -21.85 -3.65 -17.46
C TYR A 199 -22.94 -3.62 -18.51
N HIS A 200 -23.62 -4.76 -18.67
CA HIS A 200 -24.67 -4.93 -19.68
C HIS A 200 -25.90 -4.08 -19.37
N GLY A 201 -26.39 -3.35 -20.37
CA GLY A 201 -27.55 -2.48 -20.26
C GLY A 201 -27.29 -1.18 -19.48
N LEU A 202 -26.03 -0.88 -19.13
CA LEU A 202 -25.67 0.36 -18.47
C LEU A 202 -25.43 1.47 -19.51
N SER A 203 -26.13 2.60 -19.35
CA SER A 203 -25.95 3.82 -20.13
C SER A 203 -24.83 4.71 -19.57
N HIS A 204 -24.83 6.02 -19.87
CA HIS A 204 -23.87 6.97 -19.30
C HIS A 204 -24.19 7.33 -17.84
N SER A 205 -24.07 6.36 -16.94
CA SER A 205 -24.38 6.49 -15.52
C SER A 205 -23.60 5.47 -14.69
N GLY A 206 -23.69 5.55 -13.36
CA GLY A 206 -23.25 4.49 -12.46
C GLY A 206 -24.31 3.41 -12.24
N SER A 207 -23.91 2.24 -11.72
CA SER A 207 -24.82 1.17 -11.29
C SER A 207 -24.39 0.53 -9.97
N ASP A 208 -25.31 -0.11 -9.24
CA ASP A 208 -24.97 -0.80 -7.99
C ASP A 208 -23.97 -1.94 -8.20
N ALA A 209 -24.05 -2.66 -9.34
CA ALA A 209 -23.07 -3.69 -9.69
C ALA A 209 -21.68 -3.08 -9.83
N GLU A 210 -21.58 -1.95 -10.55
CA GLU A 210 -20.32 -1.22 -10.73
C GLU A 210 -19.77 -0.67 -9.41
N MET A 211 -20.63 -0.13 -8.56
CA MET A 211 -20.24 0.38 -7.25
C MET A 211 -19.80 -0.74 -6.30
N ASN A 212 -20.39 -1.93 -6.39
CA ASN A 212 -19.97 -3.10 -5.61
C ASN A 212 -18.59 -3.61 -6.04
N ASP A 213 -18.30 -3.64 -7.34
CA ASP A 213 -16.95 -3.94 -7.83
C ASP A 213 -15.94 -2.88 -7.38
N LEU A 214 -16.33 -1.60 -7.45
CA LEU A 214 -15.52 -0.48 -6.98
C LEU A 214 -15.20 -0.63 -5.47
N ARG A 215 -16.19 -0.97 -4.64
CA ARG A 215 -15.99 -1.28 -3.22
C ARG A 215 -14.91 -2.33 -3.01
N TYR A 216 -15.00 -3.44 -3.75
CA TYR A 216 -14.08 -4.56 -3.62
C TYR A 216 -12.65 -4.18 -4.05
N ILE A 217 -12.48 -3.48 -5.17
CA ILE A 217 -11.13 -3.09 -5.63
C ILE A 217 -10.50 -2.04 -4.73
N LEU A 218 -11.27 -1.08 -4.19
CA LEU A 218 -10.77 -0.06 -3.28
C LEU A 218 -10.26 -0.73 -2.01
N ALA A 219 -11.09 -1.57 -1.40
CA ALA A 219 -10.70 -2.39 -0.25
C ALA A 219 -9.46 -3.23 -0.56
N LYS A 220 -9.40 -3.89 -1.71
CA LYS A 220 -8.24 -4.70 -2.12
C LYS A 220 -6.97 -3.86 -2.27
N TRP A 221 -7.01 -2.70 -2.91
CA TRP A 221 -5.81 -1.89 -3.16
C TRP A 221 -5.27 -1.23 -1.90
N VAL A 222 -6.16 -0.84 -1.00
CA VAL A 222 -5.75 -0.21 0.26
C VAL A 222 -5.49 -1.27 1.33
N LEU A 223 -6.45 -2.10 1.71
CA LEU A 223 -6.28 -3.03 2.84
C LEU A 223 -5.17 -4.05 2.63
N SER A 224 -4.89 -4.50 1.40
CA SER A 224 -3.76 -5.42 1.15
C SER A 224 -2.37 -4.81 1.39
N ARG A 225 -2.28 -3.49 1.59
CA ARG A 225 -1.02 -2.76 1.82
C ARG A 225 -0.92 -2.08 3.18
N ALA A 226 -2.04 -1.97 3.92
CA ALA A 226 -1.98 -1.46 5.28
C ALA A 226 -1.38 -2.54 6.20
N PRO A 227 -0.61 -2.16 7.24
CA PRO A 227 -0.40 -3.08 8.34
C PRO A 227 -1.71 -3.33 9.08
N PHE A 228 -1.86 -4.52 9.61
CA PHE A 228 -2.89 -4.83 10.60
C PHE A 228 -2.41 -4.30 11.95
N ILE A 229 -3.27 -3.55 12.64
CA ILE A 229 -2.93 -2.90 13.90
C ILE A 229 -3.81 -3.48 15.00
N VAL A 230 -3.20 -3.97 16.07
CA VAL A 230 -3.88 -4.25 17.34
C VAL A 230 -3.59 -3.06 18.24
N GLU A 231 -4.61 -2.25 18.49
CA GLU A 231 -4.50 -1.07 19.34
C GLU A 231 -4.19 -1.47 20.79
N PRO A 232 -3.40 -0.68 21.52
CA PRO A 232 -3.11 -0.96 22.93
C PRO A 232 -4.39 -0.93 23.77
N LEU A 233 -4.43 -1.75 24.81
CA LEU A 233 -5.56 -1.81 25.76
C LEU A 233 -5.59 -0.62 26.73
N ALA A 234 -4.51 0.15 26.78
CA ALA A 234 -4.34 1.36 27.57
C ALA A 234 -3.59 2.42 26.73
N ASN A 235 -3.03 3.44 27.38
CA ASN A 235 -2.17 4.41 26.70
C ASN A 235 -1.07 3.71 25.90
N HIS A 236 -0.78 4.22 24.72
CA HIS A 236 0.26 3.68 23.84
C HIS A 236 1.65 4.00 24.43
N LEU A 237 2.31 2.99 25.00
CA LEU A 237 3.60 3.11 25.69
C LEU A 237 4.76 2.41 24.97
N SER A 238 4.46 1.42 24.14
CA SER A 238 5.43 0.62 23.38
C SER A 238 4.81 0.10 22.08
N THR A 239 5.64 -0.31 21.13
CA THR A 239 5.18 -0.92 19.87
C THR A 239 5.92 -2.22 19.58
N PHE A 240 5.18 -3.25 19.19
CA PHE A 240 5.73 -4.48 18.62
C PHE A 240 5.41 -4.58 17.14
N ILE A 241 6.43 -4.52 16.28
CA ILE A 241 6.27 -4.69 14.83
C ILE A 241 6.61 -6.14 14.47
N PHE A 242 5.64 -6.90 13.98
CA PHE A 242 5.79 -8.34 13.73
C PHE A 242 5.59 -8.70 12.26
N MET A 243 6.63 -9.24 11.60
CA MET A 243 6.59 -9.65 10.19
C MET A 243 6.27 -11.14 10.01
N HIS A 244 5.27 -11.43 9.19
CA HIS A 244 4.82 -12.78 8.87
C HIS A 244 5.82 -13.56 7.98
N GLY A 245 5.65 -14.88 7.86
CA GLY A 245 6.46 -15.74 6.98
C GLY A 245 6.10 -15.61 5.49
N LEU A 246 6.90 -16.24 4.63
CA LEU A 246 6.68 -16.26 3.18
C LEU A 246 5.28 -16.79 2.83
N GLY A 247 4.56 -16.09 1.96
CA GLY A 247 3.24 -16.52 1.46
C GLY A 247 2.06 -16.13 2.33
N ASP A 248 2.29 -15.76 3.59
CA ASP A 248 1.24 -15.39 4.55
C ASP A 248 0.87 -13.89 4.45
N ASN A 249 0.14 -13.37 5.44
CA ASN A 249 -0.24 -11.98 5.55
C ASN A 249 -0.26 -11.52 7.03
N GLY A 250 -0.35 -10.21 7.25
CA GLY A 250 -0.34 -9.63 8.59
C GLY A 250 -1.61 -9.89 9.42
N GLN A 251 -2.74 -10.25 8.79
CA GLN A 251 -4.00 -10.47 9.51
C GLN A 251 -3.89 -11.69 10.41
N CYS A 252 -3.45 -12.82 9.83
CA CYS A 252 -3.27 -14.08 10.54
C CYS A 252 -2.39 -13.90 11.79
N TRP A 253 -1.29 -13.15 11.66
CA TRP A 253 -0.37 -12.90 12.76
C TRP A 253 -0.87 -11.85 13.75
N SER A 254 -1.68 -10.88 13.34
CA SER A 254 -2.28 -9.91 14.26
C SER A 254 -3.21 -10.59 15.28
N GLU A 255 -3.92 -11.66 14.86
CA GLU A 255 -4.79 -12.43 15.74
C GLU A 255 -4.01 -13.34 16.70
N VAL A 256 -2.83 -13.83 16.30
CA VAL A 256 -1.97 -14.68 17.12
C VAL A 256 -1.16 -13.84 18.10
N ILE A 257 -0.42 -12.85 17.61
CA ILE A 257 0.43 -11.97 18.43
C ILE A 257 -0.43 -11.03 19.28
N GLY A 258 -1.63 -10.66 18.83
CA GLY A 258 -2.59 -9.89 19.62
C GLY A 258 -2.96 -10.54 20.95
N ARG A 259 -2.95 -11.89 21.04
CA ARG A 259 -3.25 -12.62 22.29
C ARG A 259 -2.21 -12.40 23.38
N ILE A 260 -0.98 -12.05 22.99
CA ILE A 260 0.14 -11.86 23.91
C ILE A 260 0.48 -10.39 24.15
N GLN A 261 -0.44 -9.47 23.85
CA GLN A 261 -0.25 -8.03 23.99
C GLN A 261 -0.20 -7.58 25.47
N PRO A 262 0.93 -7.04 25.97
CA PRO A 262 0.96 -6.17 27.14
C PRO A 262 0.02 -4.97 27.02
N TRP A 263 -0.56 -4.53 28.15
CA TRP A 263 -1.62 -3.52 28.20
C TRP A 263 -1.32 -2.23 27.41
N GLY A 264 -0.09 -1.69 27.50
CA GLY A 264 0.30 -0.45 26.82
C GLY A 264 0.95 -0.64 25.46
N MET A 265 0.96 -1.84 24.89
CA MET A 265 1.69 -2.13 23.66
C MET A 265 0.78 -2.13 22.44
N LYS A 266 1.12 -1.35 21.41
CA LYS A 266 0.50 -1.47 20.08
C LYS A 266 1.20 -2.58 19.29
N ILE A 267 0.45 -3.41 18.58
CA ILE A 267 1.03 -4.40 17.66
C ILE A 267 0.79 -3.98 16.22
N VAL A 268 1.83 -4.02 15.40
CA VAL A 268 1.79 -3.67 13.98
C VAL A 268 2.25 -4.88 13.16
N CYS A 269 1.34 -5.48 12.39
CA CYS A 269 1.61 -6.61 11.52
C CYS A 269 1.53 -6.18 10.05
N PRO A 270 2.66 -5.74 9.44
CA PRO A 270 2.69 -5.33 8.04
C PRO A 270 2.44 -6.49 7.07
N ASN A 271 1.98 -6.16 5.86
CA ASN A 271 1.84 -7.10 4.76
C ASN A 271 3.06 -7.03 3.82
N ALA A 272 3.62 -8.18 3.47
CA ALA A 272 4.64 -8.28 2.45
C ALA A 272 4.06 -7.98 1.05
N PRO A 273 4.79 -7.28 0.16
CA PRO A 273 4.36 -7.08 -1.21
C PRO A 273 4.28 -8.41 -1.98
N LYS A 274 3.34 -8.52 -2.93
CA LYS A 274 3.31 -9.66 -3.86
C LYS A 274 4.39 -9.52 -4.93
N GLN A 275 5.43 -10.35 -4.84
CA GLN A 275 6.55 -10.39 -5.79
C GLN A 275 6.83 -11.82 -6.25
N ARG A 276 7.64 -11.97 -7.32
CA ARG A 276 8.10 -13.29 -7.77
C ARG A 276 9.09 -13.83 -6.74
N VAL A 277 9.04 -15.13 -6.50
CA VAL A 277 9.90 -15.81 -5.52
C VAL A 277 10.67 -16.93 -6.22
N THR A 278 11.98 -16.77 -6.33
CA THR A 278 12.85 -17.64 -7.14
C THR A 278 12.88 -19.08 -6.63
N ILE A 279 12.99 -19.30 -5.32
CA ILE A 279 12.94 -20.65 -4.72
C ILE A 279 11.64 -21.40 -5.04
N ASN A 280 10.54 -20.68 -5.28
CA ASN A 280 9.23 -21.23 -5.64
C ASN A 280 8.96 -21.16 -7.16
N GLY A 281 10.00 -21.30 -7.99
CA GLY A 281 9.88 -21.30 -9.45
C GLY A 281 9.36 -19.98 -10.05
N GLY A 282 9.54 -18.86 -9.34
CA GLY A 282 9.07 -17.55 -9.78
C GLY A 282 7.58 -17.30 -9.56
N PHE A 283 6.90 -18.12 -8.74
CA PHE A 283 5.51 -17.91 -8.35
C PHE A 283 5.34 -16.56 -7.64
N ARG A 284 4.21 -15.87 -7.91
CA ARG A 284 3.94 -14.55 -7.31
C ARG A 284 3.14 -14.68 -6.03
N MET A 285 3.77 -14.41 -4.90
CA MET A 285 3.13 -14.49 -3.57
C MET A 285 3.67 -13.40 -2.64
N PRO A 286 3.02 -13.14 -1.48
CA PRO A 286 3.56 -12.24 -0.47
C PRO A 286 4.97 -12.68 -0.06
N SER A 287 5.95 -11.82 -0.25
CA SER A 287 7.35 -12.10 0.10
C SER A 287 8.03 -10.80 0.47
N TRP A 288 8.91 -10.83 1.47
CA TRP A 288 9.67 -9.66 1.91
C TRP A 288 10.85 -9.35 0.99
N PHE A 289 11.58 -10.39 0.58
CA PHE A 289 12.76 -10.31 -0.27
C PHE A 289 12.87 -11.60 -1.10
N ASP A 290 13.60 -11.57 -2.21
CA ASP A 290 13.82 -12.77 -3.03
C ASP A 290 15.04 -13.55 -2.54
N PHE A 291 15.04 -14.87 -2.75
CA PHE A 291 16.16 -15.74 -2.43
C PHE A 291 16.08 -17.00 -3.28
N LYS A 292 17.26 -17.51 -3.68
CA LYS A 292 17.35 -18.66 -4.59
C LYS A 292 17.24 -19.98 -3.85
N ARG A 293 17.82 -20.06 -2.65
CA ARG A 293 17.86 -21.25 -1.80
C ARG A 293 17.73 -20.81 -0.35
N LEU A 294 17.14 -21.68 0.46
CA LEU A 294 17.10 -21.51 1.91
C LEU A 294 18.25 -22.32 2.51
N ASP A 295 19.41 -21.68 2.61
CA ASP A 295 20.61 -22.25 3.19
C ASP A 295 21.52 -21.13 3.74
N MET A 296 22.59 -21.50 4.43
CA MET A 296 23.57 -20.55 4.94
C MET A 296 24.64 -20.15 3.91
N SER A 297 24.37 -20.31 2.60
CA SER A 297 25.32 -19.92 1.53
C SER A 297 25.21 -18.45 1.10
N GLY A 298 24.28 -17.68 1.65
CA GLY A 298 24.14 -16.24 1.37
C GLY A 298 23.50 -15.92 0.02
N THR A 299 22.47 -16.69 -0.38
CA THR A 299 21.82 -16.54 -1.70
C THR A 299 20.61 -15.60 -1.71
N GLU A 300 20.42 -14.83 -0.63
CA GLU A 300 19.39 -13.79 -0.55
C GLU A 300 19.69 -12.64 -1.51
N ASP A 301 18.64 -12.08 -2.12
CA ASP A 301 18.73 -10.84 -2.87
C ASP A 301 18.89 -9.67 -1.88
N GLU A 302 20.14 -9.29 -1.65
CA GLU A 302 20.54 -8.18 -0.80
C GLU A 302 19.79 -6.88 -1.14
N LYS A 303 19.58 -6.58 -2.43
CA LYS A 303 18.92 -5.33 -2.83
C LYS A 303 17.47 -5.34 -2.39
N SER A 304 16.78 -6.47 -2.58
CA SER A 304 15.38 -6.62 -2.15
C SER A 304 15.25 -6.63 -0.62
N LEU A 305 16.16 -7.30 0.10
CA LEU A 305 16.20 -7.30 1.57
C LEU A 305 16.44 -5.90 2.14
N LYS A 306 17.44 -5.17 1.63
CA LYS A 306 17.72 -3.78 2.04
C LYS A 306 16.54 -2.84 1.75
N ALA A 307 15.82 -3.06 0.65
CA ALA A 307 14.62 -2.28 0.34
C ALA A 307 13.46 -2.59 1.31
N ALA A 308 13.27 -3.85 1.68
CA ALA A 308 12.30 -4.25 2.70
C ALA A 308 12.67 -3.68 4.07
N ALA A 309 13.94 -3.74 4.46
CA ALA A 309 14.44 -3.20 5.73
C ALA A 309 14.20 -1.69 5.84
N LYS A 310 14.43 -0.93 4.76
CA LYS A 310 14.07 0.51 4.69
C LYS A 310 12.59 0.77 4.97
N THR A 311 11.72 -0.14 4.53
CA THR A 311 10.27 -0.03 4.79
C THR A 311 9.97 -0.25 6.28
N ILE A 312 10.62 -1.22 6.92
CA ILE A 312 10.51 -1.44 8.37
C ILE A 312 11.09 -0.27 9.15
N HIS A 313 12.25 0.27 8.75
CA HIS A 313 12.84 1.47 9.35
C HIS A 313 11.90 2.68 9.26
N ALA A 314 11.18 2.84 8.15
CA ALA A 314 10.17 3.88 8.01
C ALA A 314 8.98 3.69 8.98
N MET A 315 8.57 2.45 9.24
CA MET A 315 7.54 2.14 10.25
C MET A 315 8.04 2.48 11.66
N ILE A 316 9.27 2.09 12.01
CA ILE A 316 9.89 2.46 13.31
C ILE A 316 9.95 3.98 13.46
N ASN A 317 10.41 4.70 12.42
CA ASN A 317 10.48 6.16 12.43
C ASN A 317 9.10 6.82 12.61
N LYS A 318 8.04 6.20 12.06
CA LYS A 318 6.67 6.66 12.27
C LYS A 318 6.26 6.52 13.74
N GLU A 319 6.48 5.36 14.35
CA GLU A 319 6.19 5.14 15.77
C GLU A 319 6.93 6.13 16.68
N ILE A 320 8.19 6.42 16.36
CA ILE A 320 8.98 7.45 17.05
C ILE A 320 8.38 8.85 16.89
N LYS A 321 7.94 9.19 15.68
CA LYS A 321 7.27 10.46 15.41
C LYS A 321 5.95 10.58 16.18
N ASP A 322 5.25 9.47 16.35
CA ASP A 322 3.98 9.37 17.07
C ASP A 322 4.19 9.32 18.60
N GLY A 323 5.43 9.46 19.08
CA GLY A 323 5.77 9.67 20.49
C GLY A 323 6.38 8.46 21.21
N ILE A 324 6.60 7.34 20.52
CA ILE A 324 7.15 6.12 21.14
C ILE A 324 8.68 6.09 21.05
N PRO A 325 9.42 6.09 22.18
CA PRO A 325 10.88 5.99 22.14
C PRO A 325 11.35 4.73 21.41
N SER A 326 12.45 4.79 20.65
CA SER A 326 12.99 3.61 19.95
C SER A 326 13.32 2.46 20.91
N ALA A 327 13.77 2.77 22.13
CA ALA A 327 14.02 1.83 23.21
C ALA A 327 12.74 1.15 23.77
N ARG A 328 11.55 1.50 23.26
CA ARG A 328 10.27 0.85 23.54
C ARG A 328 9.62 0.25 22.29
N ILE A 329 10.41 0.06 21.23
CA ILE A 329 9.97 -0.61 20.01
C ILE A 329 10.68 -1.96 19.93
N VAL A 330 9.89 -3.03 19.88
CA VAL A 330 10.34 -4.40 19.67
C VAL A 330 10.11 -4.75 18.19
N LEU A 331 11.07 -5.41 17.56
CA LEU A 331 10.87 -6.05 16.26
C LEU A 331 10.71 -7.55 16.45
N GLY A 332 9.91 -8.17 15.59
CA GLY A 332 9.94 -9.61 15.48
C GLY A 332 9.38 -10.14 14.20
N GLY A 333 9.46 -11.45 14.05
CA GLY A 333 8.86 -12.11 12.91
C GLY A 333 9.09 -13.61 12.89
N PHE A 334 8.37 -14.25 11.98
CA PHE A 334 8.42 -15.69 11.75
C PHE A 334 9.04 -15.99 10.38
N SER A 335 9.91 -17.01 10.31
CA SER A 335 10.50 -17.47 9.05
C SER A 335 11.16 -16.31 8.27
N GLN A 336 10.81 -16.10 7.00
CA GLN A 336 11.31 -14.96 6.21
C GLN A 336 11.10 -13.59 6.90
N GLY A 337 10.00 -13.40 7.62
CA GLY A 337 9.74 -12.18 8.38
C GLY A 337 10.68 -12.01 9.57
N GLY A 338 11.08 -13.11 10.22
CA GLY A 338 12.07 -13.11 11.28
C GLY A 338 13.45 -12.69 10.76
N ALA A 339 13.85 -13.17 9.58
CA ALA A 339 15.11 -12.80 8.94
C ALA A 339 15.14 -11.30 8.64
N LEU A 340 14.03 -10.76 8.11
CA LEU A 340 13.87 -9.32 7.91
C LEU A 340 13.90 -8.54 9.24
N ALA A 341 13.28 -9.05 10.31
CA ALA A 341 13.29 -8.41 11.63
C ALA A 341 14.69 -8.28 12.20
N LEU A 342 15.46 -9.37 12.14
CA LEU A 342 16.83 -9.41 12.62
C LEU A 342 17.71 -8.43 11.84
N TYR A 343 17.69 -8.49 10.50
CA TYR A 343 18.45 -7.56 9.67
C TYR A 343 18.04 -6.10 9.91
N SER A 344 16.74 -5.82 9.99
CA SER A 344 16.22 -4.47 10.20
C SER A 344 16.63 -3.93 11.56
N GLY A 345 16.56 -4.73 12.62
CA GLY A 345 16.93 -4.30 13.97
C GLY A 345 18.42 -4.05 14.12
N LEU A 346 19.27 -4.94 13.59
CA LEU A 346 20.73 -4.81 13.65
C LEU A 346 21.26 -3.58 12.87
N THR A 347 20.56 -3.21 11.78
CA THR A 347 20.97 -2.10 10.89
C THR A 347 20.21 -0.79 11.13
N TYR A 348 19.25 -0.76 12.05
CA TYR A 348 18.49 0.46 12.36
C TYR A 348 19.34 1.43 13.19
N THR A 349 19.22 2.73 12.94
CA THR A 349 20.15 3.76 13.45
C THR A 349 20.00 4.13 14.92
N ARG A 350 18.99 3.63 15.63
CA ARG A 350 18.76 3.88 17.06
C ARG A 350 18.53 2.56 17.81
N PRO A 351 18.97 2.43 19.07
CA PRO A 351 18.77 1.20 19.81
C PRO A 351 17.28 0.91 19.97
N LEU A 352 16.92 -0.35 19.81
CA LEU A 352 15.56 -0.89 19.95
C LEU A 352 15.44 -1.63 21.27
N ALA A 353 14.20 -1.86 21.74
CA ALA A 353 13.93 -2.60 22.97
C ALA A 353 14.44 -4.06 22.88
N GLY A 354 14.28 -4.67 21.72
CA GLY A 354 14.79 -6.01 21.43
C GLY A 354 14.26 -6.58 20.12
N ILE A 355 14.73 -7.78 19.78
CA ILE A 355 14.40 -8.50 18.55
C ILE A 355 13.95 -9.93 18.91
N VAL A 356 12.75 -10.33 18.49
CA VAL A 356 12.23 -11.70 18.65
C VAL A 356 12.14 -12.38 17.29
N ILE A 357 12.86 -13.47 17.07
CA ILE A 357 12.74 -14.25 15.82
C ILE A 357 12.29 -15.67 16.10
N LEU A 358 11.33 -16.15 15.29
CA LEU A 358 10.78 -17.50 15.37
C LEU A 358 11.07 -18.27 14.09
N SER A 359 11.58 -19.48 14.21
CA SER A 359 11.81 -20.40 13.09
C SER A 359 12.53 -19.73 11.91
N SER A 360 13.64 -19.03 12.19
CA SER A 360 14.26 -18.08 11.27
C SER A 360 15.80 -18.17 11.27
N TRP A 361 16.45 -17.44 10.36
CA TRP A 361 17.90 -17.33 10.22
C TRP A 361 18.38 -15.87 10.20
N LEU A 362 19.69 -15.66 10.31
CA LEU A 362 20.36 -14.37 10.05
C LEU A 362 20.67 -14.24 8.55
N PRO A 363 19.98 -13.35 7.81
CA PRO A 363 20.23 -13.19 6.38
C PRO A 363 21.50 -12.36 6.15
N LEU A 364 22.18 -12.59 5.02
CA LEU A 364 23.45 -11.94 4.66
C LEU A 364 24.49 -12.03 5.80
N HIS A 365 24.51 -13.15 6.51
CA HIS A 365 25.32 -13.34 7.72
C HIS A 365 26.82 -13.06 7.48
N GLN A 366 27.32 -13.27 6.26
CA GLN A 366 28.71 -12.99 5.88
C GLN A 366 29.07 -11.50 5.97
N GLN A 367 28.08 -10.60 5.98
CA GLN A 367 28.31 -9.17 6.14
C GLN A 367 28.45 -8.76 7.59
N PHE A 368 28.13 -9.60 8.58
CA PHE A 368 28.21 -9.26 9.99
C PHE A 368 29.53 -9.75 10.62
N PRO A 369 30.17 -8.96 11.49
CA PRO A 369 29.72 -7.67 12.05
C PRO A 369 30.16 -6.41 11.26
N GLU A 370 30.81 -6.58 10.09
CA GLU A 370 31.35 -5.44 9.31
C GLU A 370 30.26 -4.49 8.78
N ALA A 371 29.07 -5.02 8.53
CA ALA A 371 27.87 -4.25 8.28
C ALA A 371 27.58 -3.38 9.51
N LYS A 372 27.33 -2.08 9.29
CA LYS A 372 27.10 -1.08 10.33
C LYS A 372 26.08 -1.55 11.38
N LEU A 373 26.59 -2.12 12.47
CA LEU A 373 25.84 -2.42 13.68
C LEU A 373 25.60 -1.11 14.42
N ASN A 374 24.36 -0.87 14.82
CA ASN A 374 24.04 0.31 15.61
C ASN A 374 24.31 0.11 17.11
N SER A 375 24.10 -1.10 17.62
CA SER A 375 24.44 -1.46 19.00
C SER A 375 24.63 -2.96 19.11
N ASP A 376 25.68 -3.37 19.83
CA ASP A 376 25.96 -4.77 20.17
C ASP A 376 25.14 -5.26 21.39
N ASN A 377 24.33 -4.38 21.99
CA ASN A 377 23.65 -4.63 23.25
C ASN A 377 22.13 -4.86 23.10
N ILE A 378 21.59 -4.77 21.88
CA ILE A 378 20.17 -5.03 21.62
C ILE A 378 19.86 -6.48 22.01
N PRO A 379 18.91 -6.73 22.92
CA PRO A 379 18.50 -8.08 23.26
C PRO A 379 17.90 -8.82 22.05
N ILE A 380 18.36 -10.04 21.81
CA ILE A 380 17.84 -10.92 20.75
C ILE A 380 17.34 -12.20 21.39
N PHE A 381 16.09 -12.55 21.12
CA PHE A 381 15.50 -13.82 21.51
C PHE A 381 15.14 -14.62 20.27
N GLN A 382 15.89 -15.71 20.04
CA GLN A 382 15.72 -16.61 18.92
C GLN A 382 15.10 -17.91 19.39
N ILE A 383 13.98 -18.28 18.76
CA ILE A 383 13.21 -19.48 19.07
C ILE A 383 13.17 -20.38 17.85
N HIS A 384 13.39 -21.68 18.03
CA HIS A 384 13.36 -22.64 16.92
C HIS A 384 12.84 -24.01 17.33
N GLY A 385 12.20 -24.73 16.41
CA GLY A 385 11.82 -26.12 16.60
C GLY A 385 12.91 -27.08 16.15
N ASP A 386 13.17 -28.15 16.91
CA ASP A 386 14.19 -29.14 16.55
C ASP A 386 13.78 -30.06 15.38
N LEU A 387 12.51 -30.05 14.99
CA LEU A 387 11.95 -30.79 13.86
C LEU A 387 11.44 -29.87 12.74
N ASP A 388 11.97 -28.65 12.61
CA ASP A 388 11.62 -27.71 11.56
C ASP A 388 12.17 -28.17 10.19
N PRO A 389 11.32 -28.60 9.24
CA PRO A 389 11.77 -29.13 7.95
C PRO A 389 11.99 -28.04 6.90
N ILE A 390 11.65 -26.79 7.21
CA ILE A 390 11.70 -25.67 6.28
C ILE A 390 12.95 -24.85 6.52
N VAL A 391 13.05 -24.23 7.70
CA VAL A 391 14.28 -23.60 8.16
C VAL A 391 14.94 -24.61 9.08
N CYS A 392 15.84 -25.42 8.55
CA CYS A 392 16.48 -26.49 9.31
C CYS A 392 17.09 -25.95 10.61
N TYR A 393 16.97 -26.74 11.68
CA TYR A 393 17.43 -26.37 13.02
C TYR A 393 18.92 -25.96 13.02
N GLU A 394 19.75 -26.59 12.20
CA GLU A 394 21.17 -26.28 12.06
C GLU A 394 21.40 -24.86 11.54
N PHE A 395 20.54 -24.34 10.67
CA PHE A 395 20.67 -22.96 10.15
C PHE A 395 20.36 -21.93 11.24
N ALA A 396 19.39 -22.24 12.10
CA ALA A 396 19.07 -21.43 13.27
C ALA A 396 20.23 -21.45 14.27
N GLN A 397 20.79 -22.62 14.56
CA GLN A 397 21.96 -22.75 15.42
C GLN A 397 23.17 -21.98 14.88
N GLN A 398 23.45 -22.09 13.58
CA GLN A 398 24.53 -21.32 12.94
C GLN A 398 24.28 -19.81 13.06
N SER A 399 23.04 -19.36 12.84
CA SER A 399 22.66 -17.96 13.04
C SER A 399 22.89 -17.50 14.49
N ALA A 400 22.50 -18.31 15.47
CA ALA A 400 22.71 -18.03 16.88
C ALA A 400 24.21 -17.94 17.24
N CYS A 401 25.03 -18.87 16.74
CA CYS A 401 26.48 -18.85 16.92
C CYS A 401 27.12 -17.59 16.34
N ILE A 402 26.70 -17.19 15.13
CA ILE A 402 27.20 -15.97 14.49
C ILE A 402 26.79 -14.74 15.31
N LEU A 403 25.53 -14.64 15.75
CA LEU A 403 25.05 -13.54 16.60
C LEU A 403 25.83 -13.47 17.91
N LEU A 404 26.04 -14.60 18.60
CA LEU A 404 26.81 -14.68 19.84
C LEU A 404 28.27 -14.24 19.69
N SER A 405 28.82 -14.23 18.48
CA SER A 405 30.20 -13.77 18.23
C SER A 405 30.36 -12.24 18.30
N PHE A 406 29.27 -11.47 18.17
CA PHE A 406 29.32 -10.01 18.17
C PHE A 406 28.20 -9.29 18.94
N MET A 407 27.19 -10.01 19.44
CA MET A 407 26.11 -9.47 20.26
C MET A 407 26.23 -9.95 21.71
N LYS A 408 25.99 -9.05 22.66
CA LYS A 408 26.11 -9.34 24.10
C LYS A 408 24.93 -10.11 24.67
N ASN A 409 23.72 -9.90 24.13
CA ASN A 409 22.48 -10.38 24.70
C ASN A 409 21.70 -11.23 23.68
N VAL A 410 22.13 -12.48 23.48
CA VAL A 410 21.45 -13.42 22.59
C VAL A 410 20.99 -14.62 23.40
N ILE A 411 19.69 -14.91 23.36
CA ILE A 411 19.10 -16.11 23.94
C ILE A 411 18.58 -16.97 22.78
N PHE A 412 19.12 -18.17 22.64
CA PHE A 412 18.63 -19.18 21.70
C PHE A 412 17.88 -20.27 22.47
N LYS A 413 16.60 -20.46 22.16
CA LYS A 413 15.74 -21.47 22.80
C LYS A 413 15.18 -22.42 21.76
N SER A 414 15.48 -23.71 21.92
CA SER A 414 14.89 -24.78 21.13
C SER A 414 13.67 -25.38 21.81
N TYR A 415 12.68 -25.82 21.01
CA TYR A 415 11.50 -26.55 21.49
C TYR A 415 11.47 -27.93 20.86
N CYS A 416 11.46 -28.95 21.73
CA CYS A 416 11.47 -30.34 21.29
C CYS A 416 10.14 -30.75 20.66
N GLY A 417 10.22 -31.44 19.51
CA GLY A 417 9.07 -31.91 18.73
C GLY A 417 8.37 -30.82 17.92
N LEU A 418 8.85 -29.57 17.97
CA LEU A 418 8.23 -28.46 17.26
C LEU A 418 8.72 -28.43 15.80
N SER A 419 7.77 -28.33 14.87
CA SER A 419 8.04 -28.15 13.44
C SER A 419 8.11 -26.67 13.05
N HIS A 420 7.90 -26.32 11.77
CA HIS A 420 7.85 -24.93 11.29
C HIS A 420 6.54 -24.22 11.69
N THR A 421 6.31 -24.06 12.98
CA THR A 421 5.05 -23.53 13.55
C THR A 421 5.28 -22.82 14.88
N GLY A 422 4.29 -22.05 15.33
CA GLY A 422 4.19 -21.57 16.71
C GLY A 422 3.44 -22.54 17.63
N SER A 423 3.42 -22.23 18.92
CA SER A 423 2.59 -22.89 19.95
C SER A 423 2.26 -21.90 21.08
N ASP A 424 1.23 -22.17 21.88
CA ASP A 424 0.84 -21.28 22.99
C ASP A 424 1.98 -21.10 24.01
N ALA A 425 2.72 -22.17 24.32
CA ALA A 425 3.88 -22.09 25.21
C ALA A 425 5.00 -21.16 24.69
N ILE A 426 5.18 -21.12 23.37
CA ILE A 426 6.12 -20.20 22.72
C ILE A 426 5.60 -18.77 22.85
N MET A 427 4.32 -18.56 22.60
CA MET A 427 3.68 -17.25 22.69
C MET A 427 3.75 -16.69 24.12
N ASP A 428 3.50 -17.51 25.14
CA ASP A 428 3.65 -17.12 26.55
C ASP A 428 5.10 -16.76 26.90
N THR A 429 6.07 -17.50 26.36
CA THR A 429 7.49 -17.17 26.55
C THR A 429 7.83 -15.83 25.89
N ILE A 430 7.32 -15.57 24.68
CA ILE A 430 7.52 -14.29 23.99
C ILE A 430 6.89 -13.16 24.80
N LYS A 431 5.66 -13.34 25.29
CA LYS A 431 4.96 -12.37 26.15
C LYS A 431 5.82 -11.97 27.34
N HIS A 432 6.42 -12.96 28.01
CA HIS A 432 7.27 -12.71 29.17
C HIS A 432 8.50 -11.88 28.78
N VAL A 433 9.26 -12.32 27.76
CA VAL A 433 10.47 -11.65 27.30
C VAL A 433 10.21 -10.21 26.82
N ILE A 434 9.17 -9.99 25.99
CA ILE A 434 8.86 -8.64 25.51
C ILE A 434 8.39 -7.73 26.64
N THR A 435 7.73 -8.27 27.67
CA THR A 435 7.31 -7.51 28.86
C THR A 435 8.53 -7.03 29.65
N GLU A 436 9.53 -7.89 29.82
CA GLU A 436 10.77 -7.53 30.53
C GLU A 436 11.57 -6.44 29.79
N TRP A 437 11.61 -6.48 28.46
CA TRP A 437 12.37 -5.49 27.67
C TRP A 437 11.77 -4.08 27.65
N ILE A 438 10.46 -3.95 27.87
CA ILE A 438 9.74 -2.66 27.80
C ILE A 438 9.41 -2.05 29.17
N GLN A 439 9.64 -2.79 30.26
CA GLN A 439 9.60 -2.30 31.64
C GLN A 439 10.85 -1.48 31.94
#